data_AF-A0A7X8V5S1-F1
#
_entry.id   AF-A0A7X8V5S1-F1
#
_cell.length_a   1.000
_cell.length_b   1.000
_cell.length_c   1.000
_cell.angle_alpha   90.00
_cell.angle_beta   90.00
_cell.angle_gamma   90.00
#
_symmetry.space_group_name_H-M   'P 1'
#
loop_
_entity.id
_entity.type
_entity.pdbx_description
1 polymer ?
#
loop_
_entity_poly.entity_id
_entity_poly.type
_entity_poly.pdbx_seq_one_letter_code
_entity_poly.pdbx_strand_id
1 'polypeptide(L)' 'NGKIKDRVMIPADAEEDEVREIALGREVIQGLLGGKPPRKVIYVKGRLMNILP' A
#
# COMPACT_ATOMS: atom_id res chain seq x y z
N ASN A 1 -8.99 -4.15 -10.80
CA ASN A 1 -10.01 -4.28 -9.73
C ASN A 1 -9.64 -3.43 -8.53
N GLY A 2 -9.86 -2.10 -8.57
CA GLY A 2 -9.58 -1.16 -7.47
C GLY A 2 -10.45 -1.36 -6.21
N LYS A 3 -10.72 -2.61 -5.86
CA LYS A 3 -11.37 -3.03 -4.62
C LYS A 3 -10.35 -2.93 -3.50
N ILE A 4 -10.78 -2.41 -2.36
CA ILE A 4 -9.99 -2.37 -1.13
C ILE A 4 -9.63 -3.80 -0.74
N LYS A 5 -8.33 -4.07 -0.59
CA LYS A 5 -7.78 -5.39 -0.25
C LYS A 5 -7.38 -5.50 1.22
N ASP A 6 -7.06 -4.36 1.81
CA ASP A 6 -6.59 -4.27 3.18
C ASP A 6 -6.97 -2.90 3.76
N ARG A 7 -7.06 -2.80 5.09
CA ARG A 7 -7.30 -1.56 5.82
C ARG A 7 -6.33 -1.49 6.99
N VAL A 8 -5.53 -0.43 7.03
CA VAL A 8 -4.54 -0.20 8.08
C VAL A 8 -4.76 1.19 8.65
N MET A 9 -4.70 1.32 9.98
CA MET A 9 -4.65 2.63 10.62
C MET A 9 -3.21 3.12 10.59
N ILE A 10 -3.02 4.29 10.01
CA ILE A 10 -1.74 5.00 9.91
C ILE A 10 -1.94 6.42 10.43
N PRO A 11 -0.90 7.05 11.00
CA PRO A 11 -0.93 8.46 11.35
C PRO A 11 -1.30 9.32 10.14
N ALA A 12 -2.11 10.37 10.34
CA ALA A 12 -2.57 11.23 9.24
C ALA A 12 -1.42 12.06 8.62
N ASP A 13 -0.36 12.27 9.39
CA ASP A 13 0.87 12.96 9.02
C ASP A 13 1.93 12.02 8.42
N ALA A 14 1.69 10.71 8.42
CA ALA A 14 2.63 9.72 7.89
C ALA A 14 3.02 10.04 6.44
N GLU A 15 4.32 9.96 6.19
CA GLU A 15 4.92 10.23 4.89
C GLU A 15 4.77 9.01 3.96
N GLU A 16 4.87 9.26 2.65
CA GLU A 16 4.65 8.20 1.65
C GLU A 16 5.55 6.98 1.87
N ASP A 17 6.83 7.21 2.20
CA ASP A 17 7.81 6.13 2.38
C ASP A 17 7.45 5.22 3.56
N GLU A 18 7.03 5.79 4.68
CA GLU A 18 6.62 5.03 5.86
C GLU A 18 5.38 4.18 5.55
N VAL A 19 4.36 4.79 4.92
CA VAL A 19 3.15 4.07 4.53
C VAL A 19 3.45 2.98 3.50
N ARG A 20 4.40 3.23 2.60
CA ARG A 20 4.82 2.28 1.56
C ARG A 20 5.50 1.07 2.18
N GLU A 21 6.39 1.27 3.15
CA GLU A 21 7.04 0.17 3.87
C GLU A 21 6.02 -0.66 4.65
N ILE A 22 5.11 -0.02 5.38
CA ILE A 22 4.04 -0.70 6.12
C ILE A 22 3.17 -1.53 5.16
N ALA A 23 2.77 -0.95 4.02
CA ALA A 23 1.93 -1.63 3.05
C ALA A 23 2.65 -2.81 2.36
N LEU A 24 3.93 -2.65 1.98
CA LEU A 24 4.73 -3.71 1.35
C LEU A 24 5.13 -4.83 2.33
N GLY A 25 5.16 -4.55 3.63
CA GLY A 25 5.38 -5.55 4.67
C GLY A 25 4.19 -6.48 4.93
N ARG A 26 3.00 -6.19 4.37
CA ARG A 26 1.78 -6.96 4.63
C ARG A 26 1.72 -8.21 3.77
N GLU A 27 1.49 -9.36 4.39
CA GLU A 27 1.35 -10.67 3.71
C GLU A 27 0.30 -10.65 2.58
N VAL A 28 -0.83 -9.95 2.79
CA VAL A 28 -1.89 -9.80 1.78
C VAL A 28 -1.36 -9.10 0.53
N ILE A 29 -0.58 -8.04 0.70
CA ILE A 29 0.01 -7.27 -0.40
C ILE A 29 1.13 -8.07 -1.06
N GLN A 30 2.00 -8.72 -0.29
CA GLN A 30 3.06 -9.58 -0.83
C GLN A 30 2.49 -10.74 -1.66
N GLY A 31 1.40 -11.36 -1.19
CA GLY A 31 0.68 -12.39 -1.95
C GLY A 31 0.06 -11.87 -3.25
N LEU A 32 -0.44 -10.62 -3.24
CA LEU A 32 -0.97 -9.96 -4.45
C LEU A 32 0.12 -9.56 -5.44
N LEU A 33 1.30 -9.18 -4.95
CA LEU A 33 2.46 -8.83 -5.76
C LEU A 33 3.20 -10.05 -6.32
N GLY A 34 3.01 -11.23 -5.71
CA GLY A 34 3.62 -12.47 -6.17
C GLY A 34 5.16 -12.41 -6.18
N GLY A 35 5.74 -11.68 -5.23
CA GLY A 35 7.19 -11.48 -5.13
C GLY A 35 7.79 -10.48 -6.14
N LYS A 36 6.95 -9.79 -6.93
CA LYS A 36 7.41 -8.73 -7.85
C LYS A 36 7.28 -7.34 -7.22
N PRO A 37 8.15 -6.39 -7.57
CA PRO A 37 7.95 -5.01 -7.16
C PRO A 37 6.69 -4.43 -7.83
N PRO A 38 5.95 -3.54 -7.15
CA PRO A 38 4.79 -2.89 -7.74
C PRO A 38 5.20 -2.00 -8.93
N ARG A 39 4.43 -2.04 -10.01
CA ARG A 39 4.64 -1.16 -11.18
C ARG A 39 4.38 0.30 -10.86
N LYS A 40 3.41 0.58 -9.98
CA LYS A 40 3.06 1.93 -9.59
C LYS A 40 2.48 1.94 -8.19
N VAL A 41 2.89 2.91 -7.39
CA VAL A 41 2.26 3.22 -6.10
C VAL A 41 1.66 4.61 -6.23
N ILE A 42 0.42 4.77 -5.78
CA ILE A 42 -0.28 6.04 -5.74
C ILE A 42 -0.69 6.27 -4.29
N TYR A 43 0.02 7.19 -3.62
CA TYR A 43 -0.31 7.60 -2.26
C TYR A 43 -1.16 8.87 -2.27
N VAL A 44 -2.26 8.84 -1.53
CA VAL A 44 -3.08 10.02 -1.25
C VAL A 44 -3.09 10.20 0.27
N LYS A 45 -2.31 11.18 0.75
CA LYS A 45 -2.11 11.46 2.18
C LYS A 45 -3.46 11.58 2.91
N GLY A 46 -3.58 10.85 4.02
CA GLY A 46 -4.80 10.83 4.84
C GLY A 46 -6.02 10.14 4.21
N ARG A 47 -5.89 9.51 3.03
CA ARG A 47 -7.03 8.88 2.33
C ARG A 47 -6.81 7.41 1.99
N LEU A 48 -5.82 7.10 1.14
CA LEU A 48 -5.55 5.73 0.68
C LEU A 48 -4.18 5.61 0.01
N MET A 49 -3.68 4.38 -0.05
CA MET A 49 -2.58 3.97 -0.92
C MET A 49 -3.10 2.94 -1.91
N ASN A 50 -2.90 3.17 -3.21
CA ASN A 50 -3.23 2.23 -4.27
C ASN A 50 -1.94 1.65 -4.86
N ILE A 51 -1.80 0.34 -4.75
CA ILE A 51 -0.63 -0.40 -5.24
C ILE A 51 -1.06 -1.15 -6.49
N LEU A 52 -0.39 -0.84 -7.61
CA LEU A 52 -0.54 -1.57 -8.85
C LEU A 52 0.59 -2.62 -8.90
N PRO A 53 0.26 -3.93 -8.85
CA PRO A 53 1.21 -5.00 -9.18
C PRO A 53 1.76 -4.82 -10.59
#